data_AF-A0A2J7TK31-F1
#
_entry.id   AF-A0A2J7TK31-F1
#
_cell.length_a   1.000
_cell.length_b   1.000
_cell.length_c   1.000
_cell.angle_alpha   90.00
_cell.angle_beta   90.00
_cell.angle_gamma   90.00
#
_symmetry.space_group_name_H-M   'P 1'
#
loop_
_entity.id
_entity.type
_entity.pdbx_description
1 polymer ?
#
loop_
_entity_poly.entity_id
_entity_poly.type
_entity_poly.pdbx_seq_one_letter_code
_entity_poly.pdbx_strand_id
1 'polypeptide(L)'
;MIDKQSKARNLFAPRPRHANLGVRHLRRVMGSPFMLKTAAILLALVAASHGARAADAAALAPARQIAVAGEFVNDKGKISRDLSGIACQPEAAGRRICVVIDDQSRFAQIAFLEQGTLRAGTRIKLIAEESRATIVGSSPTTAQCPKEDDKFKDLDGEGVAYAAPYFYVVGSHGCSRRSGKFTPSAFVTVRFRLNTSGDLVDGEGKPGLDASAPNTSVEATYRLSDALAAADSVGSSFGRVLKGHGGKSDGLNVEGLAVIDGMLYAGARAPSVDGDAFIIGAKIADLFAPGADRIPLQIFDIPLGLGKNTGIRDLAALPGGKLLILAGPTQDDPATPYSLFIASWLLTGRAAATPLARLEDVHTTDKDGQPIRAKAEAVLPIAASDGELRAIVLFDGPANGAPAEYRAPIPQD
;
A
#
# COMPACT_ATOMS: atom_id res chain seq x y z
N MET A 1 -2.38 -63.09 17.35
CA MET A 1 -3.61 -63.91 17.35
C MET A 1 -4.77 -62.99 16.98
N ILE A 2 -5.13 -62.97 15.70
CA ILE A 2 -6.47 -63.25 15.16
C ILE A 2 -7.56 -62.34 15.73
N ASP A 3 -7.93 -61.32 14.95
CA ASP A 3 -9.24 -60.69 15.02
C ASP A 3 -10.04 -61.06 13.76
N LYS A 4 -11.28 -61.50 13.96
CA LYS A 4 -12.17 -62.10 12.95
C LYS A 4 -13.43 -61.23 12.77
N GLN A 5 -13.59 -60.76 11.54
CA GLN A 5 -14.81 -60.56 10.73
C GLN A 5 -16.19 -60.39 11.39
N SER A 6 -16.94 -59.40 10.85
CA SER A 6 -18.34 -59.60 10.44
C SER A 6 -18.75 -58.62 9.31
N LYS A 7 -19.41 -59.16 8.29
CA LYS A 7 -19.99 -58.53 7.08
C LYS A 7 -21.52 -58.70 7.11
N ALA A 8 -22.27 -57.74 6.56
CA ALA A 8 -23.50 -57.92 5.76
C ALA A 8 -23.87 -56.54 5.16
N ARG A 9 -23.85 -56.23 3.85
CA ARG A 9 -24.62 -56.69 2.66
C ARG A 9 -26.14 -56.67 2.83
N ASN A 10 -26.79 -55.75 2.10
CA ASN A 10 -28.13 -55.95 1.53
C ASN A 10 -28.21 -55.30 0.13
N LEU A 11 -28.89 -56.00 -0.76
CA LEU A 11 -28.96 -55.82 -2.21
C LEU A 11 -30.44 -56.04 -2.62
N PHE A 12 -30.79 -55.45 -3.76
CA PHE A 12 -31.93 -55.71 -4.66
C PHE A 12 -33.18 -54.81 -4.66
N ALA A 13 -33.40 -54.27 -5.86
CA ALA A 13 -34.51 -53.51 -6.43
C ALA A 13 -35.72 -54.43 -6.80
N PRO A 14 -36.81 -53.96 -7.48
CA PRO A 14 -36.80 -53.57 -8.91
C PRO A 14 -37.82 -52.48 -9.38
N ARG A 15 -37.66 -52.05 -10.65
CA ARG A 15 -38.57 -51.19 -11.48
C ARG A 15 -39.86 -51.92 -11.92
N PRO A 16 -40.88 -51.28 -12.55
CA PRO A 16 -40.95 -51.03 -14.03
C PRO A 16 -41.70 -49.71 -14.45
N ARG A 17 -41.31 -48.96 -15.50
CA ARG A 17 -41.58 -48.96 -16.98
C ARG A 17 -42.85 -48.21 -17.50
N HIS A 18 -42.66 -47.62 -18.70
CA HIS A 18 -43.62 -47.25 -19.79
C HIS A 18 -44.30 -45.86 -19.69
N ALA A 19 -44.57 -45.09 -20.76
CA ALA A 19 -44.19 -45.10 -22.18
C ALA A 19 -44.70 -43.80 -22.89
N ASN A 20 -44.02 -43.43 -23.99
CA ASN A 20 -44.54 -43.01 -25.31
C ASN A 20 -45.18 -41.63 -25.66
N LEU A 21 -44.96 -41.33 -26.96
CA LEU A 21 -45.60 -40.42 -27.94
C LEU A 21 -45.04 -38.98 -28.00
N GLY A 22 -44.59 -38.41 -29.14
CA GLY A 22 -44.85 -38.65 -30.57
C GLY A 22 -45.39 -37.34 -31.19
N VAL A 23 -44.55 -36.49 -31.81
CA VAL A 23 -44.39 -36.24 -33.28
C VAL A 23 -45.59 -35.55 -34.01
N ARG A 24 -45.25 -34.51 -34.83
CA ARG A 24 -46.01 -33.78 -35.91
C ARG A 24 -46.91 -32.62 -35.44
N HIS A 25 -47.08 -31.48 -36.14
CA HIS A 25 -46.97 -31.13 -37.56
C HIS A 25 -46.72 -29.61 -37.81
N LEU A 26 -46.30 -29.31 -39.05
CA LEU A 26 -46.17 -28.02 -39.73
C LEU A 26 -47.34 -27.03 -39.52
N ARG A 27 -47.04 -25.72 -39.61
CA ARG A 27 -47.66 -24.85 -40.62
C ARG A 27 -46.83 -23.59 -40.93
N ARG A 28 -46.48 -23.49 -42.21
CA ARG A 28 -45.89 -22.34 -42.91
C ARG A 28 -47.07 -21.49 -43.42
N VAL A 29 -47.05 -20.17 -43.21
CA VAL A 29 -47.89 -19.23 -43.96
C VAL A 29 -46.98 -18.15 -44.52
N MET A 30 -46.97 -18.02 -45.84
CA MET A 30 -46.35 -16.97 -46.64
C MET A 30 -47.45 -16.02 -47.14
N GLY A 31 -47.08 -14.75 -47.29
CA GLY A 31 -47.67 -13.77 -48.22
C GLY A 31 -48.62 -12.76 -47.59
N SER A 32 -48.64 -11.47 -47.96
CA SER A 32 -47.85 -10.65 -48.88
C SER A 32 -48.27 -9.16 -48.67
N PRO A 33 -47.90 -8.14 -49.50
CA PRO A 33 -47.42 -6.82 -49.08
C PRO A 33 -48.49 -5.70 -49.17
N PHE A 34 -48.24 -4.48 -48.67
CA PHE A 34 -48.64 -3.20 -49.32
C PHE A 34 -48.15 -1.96 -48.55
N MET A 35 -47.36 -1.15 -49.27
CA MET A 35 -47.12 0.30 -49.26
C MET A 35 -47.31 1.23 -48.04
N LEU A 36 -46.21 2.01 -47.83
CA LEU A 36 -46.07 3.45 -47.59
C LEU A 36 -47.04 4.18 -46.63
N LYS A 37 -46.44 4.83 -45.62
CA LYS A 37 -46.55 6.29 -45.43
C LYS A 37 -45.37 6.85 -44.63
N THR A 38 -44.77 7.88 -45.19
CA THR A 38 -43.72 8.76 -44.69
C THR A 38 -44.12 9.51 -43.41
N ALA A 39 -43.23 9.54 -42.42
CA ALA A 39 -43.11 10.66 -41.48
C ALA A 39 -41.65 10.75 -41.00
N ALA A 40 -40.96 11.80 -41.46
CA ALA A 40 -39.64 12.19 -41.00
C ALA A 40 -39.75 12.84 -39.62
N ILE A 41 -38.90 12.44 -38.67
CA ILE A 41 -38.44 13.32 -37.59
C ILE A 41 -36.93 13.16 -37.49
N LEU A 42 -36.23 14.26 -37.76
CA LEU A 42 -34.82 14.45 -37.43
C LEU A 42 -34.60 14.18 -35.94
N LEU A 43 -33.68 13.28 -35.61
CA LEU A 43 -32.97 13.33 -34.34
C LEU A 43 -31.46 13.17 -34.61
N ALA A 44 -30.91 14.18 -35.27
CA ALA A 44 -29.49 14.49 -35.18
C ALA A 44 -29.37 15.64 -34.19
N LEU A 45 -28.98 15.37 -32.94
CA LEU A 45 -28.26 16.32 -32.09
C LEU A 45 -27.85 15.68 -30.75
N VAL A 46 -26.53 15.75 -30.52
CA VAL A 46 -25.82 15.66 -29.24
C VAL A 46 -25.60 14.26 -28.65
N ALA A 47 -24.81 13.44 -29.35
CA ALA A 47 -23.82 12.62 -28.65
C ALA A 47 -22.65 13.54 -28.23
N ALA A 48 -22.87 14.40 -27.24
CA ALA A 48 -21.79 15.11 -26.56
C ALA A 48 -21.02 14.06 -25.75
N SER A 49 -19.90 13.64 -26.31
CA SER A 49 -18.61 13.50 -25.62
C SER A 49 -18.69 13.56 -24.09
N HIS A 50 -18.97 12.43 -23.45
CA HIS A 50 -18.50 12.16 -22.09
C HIS A 50 -17.21 11.32 -22.16
N GLY A 51 -16.32 11.69 -23.08
CA GLY A 51 -14.91 11.50 -22.83
C GLY A 51 -14.53 12.57 -21.83
N ALA A 52 -14.73 12.31 -20.54
CA ALA A 52 -14.01 13.03 -19.52
C ALA A 52 -12.53 12.74 -19.78
N ARG A 53 -11.89 13.59 -20.58
CA ARG A 53 -10.44 13.75 -20.49
C ARG A 53 -10.23 14.04 -19.01
N ALA A 54 -9.52 13.17 -18.31
CA ALA A 54 -8.85 13.58 -17.09
C ALA A 54 -8.16 14.89 -17.46
N ALA A 55 -8.66 16.01 -16.92
CA ALA A 55 -7.95 17.27 -17.06
C ALA A 55 -6.53 16.94 -16.57
N ASP A 56 -5.53 17.17 -17.41
CA ASP A 56 -4.13 16.96 -17.02
C ASP A 56 -3.95 17.72 -15.72
N ALA A 57 -3.77 16.99 -14.62
CA ALA A 57 -3.65 17.59 -13.31
C ALA A 57 -2.49 18.58 -13.37
N ALA A 58 -2.68 19.78 -12.84
CA ALA A 58 -1.67 20.82 -12.94
C ALA A 58 -0.33 20.30 -12.39
N ALA A 59 0.76 20.60 -13.10
CA ALA A 59 2.09 20.39 -12.56
C ALA A 59 2.35 21.37 -11.42
N LEU A 60 2.80 20.84 -10.28
CA LEU A 60 3.16 21.60 -9.11
C LEU A 60 4.65 21.53 -8.86
N ALA A 61 5.29 22.68 -8.84
CA ALA A 61 6.59 22.86 -8.20
C ALA A 61 6.43 22.88 -6.67
N PRO A 62 7.49 22.58 -5.90
CA PRO A 62 7.50 22.86 -4.47
C PRO A 62 7.16 24.32 -4.15
N ALA A 63 6.22 24.56 -3.24
CA ALA A 63 5.93 25.90 -2.73
C ALA A 63 7.08 26.45 -1.89
N ARG A 64 7.76 25.58 -1.14
CA ARG A 64 9.01 25.87 -0.42
C ARG A 64 9.71 24.58 0.00
N GLN A 65 11.00 24.69 0.26
CA GLN A 65 11.77 23.64 0.93
C GLN A 65 11.51 23.69 2.45
N ILE A 66 11.49 22.53 3.09
CA ILE A 66 11.43 22.37 4.54
C ILE A 66 12.85 22.18 5.06
N ALA A 67 13.27 23.02 6.00
CA ALA A 67 14.58 22.88 6.60
C ALA A 67 14.65 21.59 7.41
N VAL A 68 15.77 20.87 7.31
CA VAL A 68 16.08 19.73 8.19
C VAL A 68 17.11 20.16 9.22
N ALA A 69 16.78 19.97 10.50
CA ALA A 69 17.70 20.19 11.62
C ALA A 69 18.20 18.84 12.14
N GLY A 70 19.52 18.65 12.19
CA GLY A 70 20.13 17.36 12.46
C GLY A 70 20.20 16.47 11.22
N GLU A 71 20.36 15.16 11.41
CA GLU A 71 20.54 14.19 10.34
C GLU A 71 19.59 13.01 10.53
N PHE A 72 18.85 12.67 9.47
CA PHE A 72 18.30 11.34 9.30
C PHE A 72 19.42 10.42 8.86
N VAL A 73 19.59 9.28 9.52
CA VAL A 73 20.73 8.40 9.26
C VAL A 73 20.31 6.98 8.97
N ASN A 74 21.06 6.33 8.07
CA ASN A 74 20.90 4.90 7.80
C ASN A 74 21.51 4.02 8.91
N ASP A 75 21.45 2.70 8.72
CA ASP A 75 22.01 1.71 9.64
C ASP A 75 23.50 1.92 9.98
N LYS A 76 24.26 2.58 9.09
CA LYS A 76 25.69 2.88 9.29
C LYS A 76 25.94 4.22 9.97
N GLY A 77 24.89 4.93 10.39
CA GLY A 77 24.99 6.25 11.00
C GLY A 77 25.41 7.35 10.02
N LYS A 78 25.27 7.13 8.71
CA LYS A 78 25.52 8.15 7.68
C LYS A 78 24.20 8.81 7.30
N ILE A 79 24.26 10.08 6.88
CA ILE A 79 23.09 10.79 6.34
C ILE A 79 22.39 9.92 5.30
N SER A 80 21.10 9.70 5.54
CA SER A 80 20.24 8.89 4.68
C SER A 80 19.98 9.61 3.36
N ARG A 81 19.91 8.80 2.30
CA ARG A 81 19.43 9.18 0.97
C ARG A 81 18.28 8.28 0.53
N ASP A 82 17.80 7.41 1.41
CA ASP A 82 16.88 6.32 1.10
C ASP A 82 15.65 6.41 2.02
N LEU A 83 15.15 7.63 2.25
CA LEU A 83 13.95 7.85 3.08
C LEU A 83 12.69 7.51 2.28
N SER A 84 11.84 6.64 2.85
CA SER A 84 10.72 6.00 2.15
C SER A 84 9.36 6.27 2.77
N GLY A 85 9.27 6.56 4.08
CA GLY A 85 7.97 6.77 4.75
C GLY A 85 7.99 7.79 5.87
N ILE A 86 6.87 8.50 6.07
CA ILE A 86 6.69 9.46 7.17
C ILE A 86 5.23 9.51 7.66
N ALA A 87 5.02 9.53 8.97
CA ALA A 87 3.74 9.91 9.56
C ALA A 87 3.95 10.71 10.84
N CYS A 88 2.94 11.47 11.25
CA CYS A 88 2.97 12.22 12.51
C CYS A 88 1.71 12.02 13.34
N GLN A 89 1.88 12.17 14.65
CA GLN A 89 0.78 12.42 15.58
C GLN A 89 0.08 13.74 15.21
N PRO A 90 -1.18 13.93 15.63
CA PRO A 90 -1.83 15.23 15.60
C PRO A 90 -0.97 16.30 16.24
N GLU A 91 -1.11 17.52 15.74
CA GLU A 91 -0.37 18.66 16.27
C GLU A 91 -0.83 19.00 17.68
N ALA A 92 0.14 19.16 18.57
CA ALA A 92 -0.07 19.58 19.94
C ALA A 92 0.90 20.73 20.25
N ALA A 93 0.36 21.88 20.67
CA ALA A 93 1.13 23.08 21.01
C ALA A 93 2.13 23.52 19.91
N GLY A 94 1.71 23.48 18.64
CA GLY A 94 2.54 23.93 17.51
C GLY A 94 3.62 22.93 17.05
N ARG A 95 3.60 21.71 17.60
CA ARG A 95 4.57 20.67 17.31
C ARG A 95 3.88 19.36 16.93
N ARG A 96 4.43 18.66 15.94
CA ARG A 96 4.07 17.28 15.62
C ARG A 96 5.24 16.36 15.91
N ILE A 97 4.95 15.22 16.54
CA ILE A 97 5.90 14.11 16.66
C ILE A 97 5.68 13.21 15.46
N CYS A 98 6.75 12.96 14.74
CA CYS A 98 6.75 12.19 13.51
C CYS A 98 7.67 11.00 13.64
N VAL A 99 7.46 10.02 12.77
CA VAL A 99 8.32 8.86 12.57
C VAL A 99 8.67 8.85 11.10
N VAL A 100 9.97 8.72 10.81
CA VAL A 100 10.53 8.60 9.46
C VAL A 100 11.26 7.26 9.36
N ILE A 101 11.15 6.61 8.21
CA ILE A 101 11.84 5.34 7.92
C ILE A 101 12.80 5.48 6.74
N ASP A 102 13.87 4.71 6.78
CA ASP A 102 14.87 4.52 5.73
C ASP A 102 14.75 3.07 5.24
N ASP A 103 14.69 2.87 3.92
CA ASP A 103 14.38 1.56 3.32
C ASP A 103 15.48 0.51 3.59
N GLN A 104 16.70 0.91 3.95
CA GLN A 104 17.80 -0.03 4.22
C GLN A 104 18.06 -0.22 5.72
N SER A 105 17.14 0.25 6.57
CA SER A 105 17.35 0.37 8.01
C SER A 105 16.61 -0.67 8.84
N ARG A 106 17.14 -0.93 10.03
CA ARG A 106 16.48 -1.69 11.12
C ARG A 106 15.75 -0.79 12.11
N PHE A 107 15.84 0.52 11.92
CA PHE A 107 15.37 1.52 12.85
C PHE A 107 14.46 2.50 12.14
N ALA A 108 13.41 2.94 12.82
CA ALA A 108 12.79 4.21 12.52
C ALA A 108 13.52 5.33 13.26
N GLN A 109 13.38 6.56 12.77
CA GLN A 109 13.88 7.74 13.47
C GLN A 109 12.73 8.67 13.81
N ILE A 110 12.65 9.08 15.08
CA ILE A 110 11.71 10.09 15.52
C ILE A 110 12.09 11.42 14.86
N ALA A 111 11.10 12.20 14.46
CA ALA A 111 11.28 13.56 14.01
C ALA A 111 10.28 14.50 14.69
N PHE A 112 10.60 15.78 14.72
CA PHE A 112 9.73 16.82 15.24
C PHE A 112 9.50 17.86 14.15
N LEU A 113 8.24 18.02 13.73
CA LEU A 113 7.85 19.09 12.81
C LEU A 113 7.30 20.25 13.62
N GLU A 114 8.00 21.39 13.56
CA GLU A 114 7.69 22.58 14.34
C GLU A 114 8.20 23.81 13.58
N GLN A 115 7.38 24.87 13.49
CA GLN A 115 7.76 26.13 12.83
C GLN A 115 8.31 25.93 11.40
N GLY A 116 7.78 24.94 10.66
CA GLY A 116 8.20 24.66 9.29
C GLY A 116 9.60 24.06 9.14
N THR A 117 10.17 23.51 10.22
CA THR A 117 11.43 22.76 10.25
C THR A 117 11.16 21.33 10.70
N LEU A 118 11.75 20.35 10.01
CA LEU A 118 11.72 18.95 10.41
C LEU A 118 13.03 18.60 11.13
N ARG A 119 12.97 18.37 12.44
CA ARG A 119 14.14 18.06 13.25
C ARG A 119 14.27 16.57 13.47
N ALA A 120 15.40 16.00 13.08
CA ALA A 120 15.72 14.60 13.31
C ALA A 120 16.02 14.33 14.80
N GLY A 121 15.53 13.22 15.32
CA GLY A 121 15.61 12.83 16.72
C GLY A 121 16.17 11.43 16.93
N THR A 122 15.78 10.80 18.04
CA THR A 122 16.26 9.49 18.47
C THR A 122 15.81 8.37 17.52
N ARG A 123 16.66 7.34 17.38
CA ARG A 123 16.35 6.12 16.63
C ARG A 123 15.66 5.08 17.51
N ILE A 124 14.69 4.38 16.94
CA ILE A 124 13.96 3.26 17.54
C ILE A 124 14.27 2.02 16.72
N LYS A 125 14.89 1.02 17.34
CA LYS A 125 15.13 -0.27 16.71
C LYS A 125 13.80 -1.00 16.56
N LEU A 126 13.42 -1.33 15.32
CA LEU A 126 12.15 -1.98 15.00
C LEU A 126 12.28 -3.50 15.01
N ILE A 127 13.44 -4.00 14.60
CA ILE A 127 13.72 -5.42 14.46
C ILE A 127 15.13 -5.76 14.96
N ALA A 128 15.33 -7.00 15.42
CA ALA A 128 16.62 -7.52 15.87
C ALA A 128 16.97 -8.83 15.16
N GLU A 129 18.24 -9.01 14.76
CA GLU A 129 18.74 -10.18 14.00
C GLU A 129 18.29 -11.53 14.57
N GLU A 130 18.19 -11.64 15.89
CA GLU A 130 17.94 -12.92 16.56
C GLU A 130 16.48 -13.11 17.02
N SER A 131 15.59 -12.15 16.76
CA SER A 131 14.22 -12.18 17.30
C SER A 131 13.16 -12.47 16.25
N ARG A 132 12.96 -13.75 15.96
CA ARG A 132 11.72 -14.24 15.31
C ARG A 132 10.67 -14.67 16.33
N ALA A 133 11.08 -14.95 17.56
CA ALA A 133 10.24 -15.63 18.57
C ALA A 133 9.05 -14.78 19.06
N THR A 134 9.07 -13.46 18.85
CA THR A 134 8.02 -12.53 19.29
C THR A 134 7.14 -12.01 18.15
N ILE A 135 7.37 -12.45 16.90
CA ILE A 135 6.58 -12.02 15.75
C ILE A 135 5.31 -12.86 15.67
N VAL A 136 4.16 -12.18 15.64
CA VAL A 136 2.84 -12.80 15.49
C VAL A 136 2.66 -13.37 14.07
N GLY A 137 1.96 -14.50 13.96
CA GLY A 137 1.79 -15.21 12.69
C GLY A 137 3.03 -15.99 12.28
N SER A 138 2.97 -16.63 11.11
CA SER A 138 4.07 -17.43 10.57
C SER A 138 4.77 -16.68 9.45
N SER A 139 6.10 -16.74 9.44
CA SER A 139 6.88 -16.23 8.30
C SER A 139 6.39 -16.89 7.00
N PRO A 140 6.14 -16.11 5.92
CA PRO A 140 5.61 -16.68 4.70
C PRO A 140 6.64 -17.61 4.05
N THR A 141 6.19 -18.76 3.56
CA THR A 141 6.99 -19.63 2.69
C THR A 141 6.76 -19.21 1.25
N THR A 142 7.75 -18.56 0.61
CA THR A 142 7.62 -18.07 -0.77
C THR A 142 8.50 -18.91 -1.72
N ALA A 143 7.96 -20.02 -2.23
CA ALA A 143 8.65 -20.81 -3.27
C ALA A 143 8.90 -20.03 -4.58
N GLN A 144 8.34 -18.83 -4.68
CA GLN A 144 8.41 -17.96 -5.86
C GLN A 144 9.56 -16.92 -5.78
N CYS A 145 10.14 -16.67 -4.60
CA CYS A 145 11.37 -15.90 -4.53
C CYS A 145 12.51 -16.84 -4.94
N PRO A 146 13.21 -16.59 -6.07
CA PRO A 146 14.16 -17.54 -6.65
C PRO A 146 15.39 -17.82 -5.78
N LYS A 147 15.61 -17.05 -4.70
CA LYS A 147 16.72 -17.26 -3.76
C LYS A 147 16.20 -17.11 -2.34
N GLU A 148 16.59 -18.03 -1.48
CA GLU A 148 16.36 -17.88 -0.04
C GLU A 148 17.54 -17.12 0.59
N ASP A 149 17.23 -16.14 1.45
CA ASP A 149 18.17 -15.56 2.40
C ASP A 149 17.58 -15.81 3.78
N ASP A 150 18.24 -16.64 4.59
CA ASP A 150 17.79 -16.93 5.94
C ASP A 150 18.09 -15.78 6.91
N LYS A 151 18.69 -14.69 6.43
CA LYS A 151 19.05 -13.55 7.25
C LYS A 151 17.85 -12.70 7.61
N PHE A 152 17.79 -12.36 8.90
CA PHE A 152 16.92 -11.33 9.41
C PHE A 152 17.70 -10.00 9.40
N LYS A 153 17.65 -9.29 8.26
CA LYS A 153 18.53 -8.18 7.95
C LYS A 153 17.86 -6.85 8.31
N ASP A 154 17.47 -6.06 7.33
CA ASP A 154 16.72 -4.80 7.45
C ASP A 154 15.22 -5.06 7.29
N LEU A 155 14.40 -4.10 7.73
CA LEU A 155 12.94 -4.21 7.61
C LEU A 155 12.50 -4.04 6.15
N ASP A 156 13.37 -3.55 5.27
CA ASP A 156 12.99 -3.00 3.95
C ASP A 156 11.80 -2.05 4.16
N GLY A 157 11.97 -1.08 5.07
CA GLY A 157 10.85 -0.30 5.60
C GLY A 157 10.39 0.73 4.59
N GLU A 158 9.15 0.62 4.12
CA GLU A 158 8.68 1.44 2.99
C GLU A 158 7.63 2.48 3.40
N GLY A 159 6.76 2.16 4.36
CA GLY A 159 5.62 3.03 4.71
C GLY A 159 5.46 3.20 6.21
N VAL A 160 4.96 4.38 6.62
CA VAL A 160 4.69 4.71 8.02
C VAL A 160 3.28 5.27 8.14
N ALA A 161 2.51 4.80 9.13
CA ALA A 161 1.20 5.34 9.45
C ALA A 161 1.10 5.67 10.94
N TYR A 162 0.25 6.64 11.28
CA TYR A 162 -0.16 6.89 12.66
C TYR A 162 -1.66 6.72 12.79
N ALA A 163 -2.08 5.94 13.78
CA ALA A 163 -3.43 5.93 14.29
C ALA A 163 -3.39 5.63 15.78
N ALA A 164 -3.92 6.56 16.58
CA ALA A 164 -3.75 6.54 18.02
C ALA A 164 -4.13 5.18 18.64
N PRO A 165 -3.32 4.64 19.57
CA PRO A 165 -2.08 5.24 20.12
C PRO A 165 -0.80 4.84 19.37
N TYR A 166 -0.90 4.20 18.20
CA TYR A 166 0.22 3.51 17.56
C TYR A 166 0.76 4.25 16.33
N PHE A 167 2.08 4.17 16.18
CA PHE A 167 2.72 4.21 14.87
C PHE A 167 2.80 2.80 14.31
N TYR A 168 2.68 2.68 12.99
CA TYR A 168 2.82 1.45 12.23
C TYR A 168 3.92 1.66 11.19
N VAL A 169 4.75 0.65 10.97
CA VAL A 169 5.75 0.64 9.90
C VAL A 169 5.63 -0.69 9.15
N VAL A 170 5.64 -0.62 7.83
CA VAL A 170 5.51 -1.79 6.96
C VAL A 170 6.82 -2.05 6.22
N GLY A 171 7.25 -3.31 6.21
CA GLY A 171 8.28 -3.76 5.28
C GLY A 171 7.73 -3.87 3.86
N SER A 172 8.59 -4.07 2.87
CA SER A 172 8.20 -4.06 1.46
C SER A 172 7.30 -5.21 1.01
N HIS A 173 7.22 -6.30 1.78
CA HIS A 173 6.50 -7.55 1.44
C HIS A 173 6.81 -8.09 0.03
N GLY A 174 8.01 -7.80 -0.48
CA GLY A 174 8.47 -8.22 -1.80
C GLY A 174 9.78 -9.02 -1.75
N CYS A 175 10.08 -9.76 -2.81
CA CYS A 175 11.45 -10.28 -2.98
C CYS A 175 12.37 -9.11 -3.38
N SER A 176 13.63 -9.16 -2.97
CA SER A 176 14.61 -8.12 -3.35
C SER A 176 14.65 -7.91 -4.87
N ARG A 177 14.55 -6.65 -5.27
CA ARG A 177 14.33 -6.25 -6.67
C ARG A 177 15.32 -6.83 -7.68
N ARG A 178 16.62 -6.89 -7.33
CA ARG A 178 17.69 -7.32 -8.25
C ARG A 178 18.06 -8.78 -8.11
N SER A 179 18.10 -9.30 -6.88
CA SER A 179 18.59 -10.64 -6.60
C SER A 179 17.49 -11.69 -6.47
N GLY A 180 16.22 -11.27 -6.35
CA GLY A 180 15.08 -12.16 -6.12
C GLY A 180 15.16 -12.91 -4.80
N LYS A 181 15.94 -12.40 -3.84
CA LYS A 181 16.07 -12.97 -2.50
C LYS A 181 14.80 -12.74 -1.68
N PHE A 182 14.35 -13.79 -1.02
CA PHE A 182 13.44 -13.74 0.11
C PHE A 182 14.21 -13.33 1.36
N THR A 183 13.80 -12.25 2.00
CA THR A 183 14.34 -11.78 3.29
C THR A 183 13.19 -11.75 4.29
N PRO A 184 13.13 -12.66 5.29
CA PRO A 184 11.99 -12.74 6.21
C PRO A 184 11.66 -11.44 6.96
N SER A 185 12.63 -10.56 7.21
CA SER A 185 12.37 -9.29 7.88
C SER A 185 11.62 -8.28 7.00
N ALA A 186 11.74 -8.37 5.66
CA ALA A 186 11.01 -7.50 4.72
C ALA A 186 9.51 -7.75 4.66
N PHE A 187 9.05 -8.87 5.23
CA PHE A 187 7.64 -9.29 5.27
C PHE A 187 6.99 -8.99 6.62
N VAL A 188 7.61 -8.14 7.43
CA VAL A 188 7.12 -7.80 8.78
C VAL A 188 6.39 -6.47 8.74
N THR A 189 5.29 -6.39 9.48
CA THR A 189 4.66 -5.12 9.87
C THR A 189 4.84 -4.93 11.36
N VAL A 190 5.22 -3.74 11.80
CA VAL A 190 5.44 -3.44 13.21
C VAL A 190 4.53 -2.32 13.70
N ARG A 191 4.29 -2.27 15.01
CA ARG A 191 3.69 -1.12 15.69
C ARG A 191 4.35 -0.81 17.02
N PHE A 192 4.36 0.45 17.40
CA PHE A 192 4.86 0.93 18.69
C PHE A 192 4.17 2.23 19.09
N ARG A 193 4.35 2.67 20.33
CA ARG A 193 3.67 3.86 20.89
C ARG A 193 4.69 4.90 21.31
N LEU A 194 4.36 6.16 21.06
CA LEU A 194 5.11 7.31 21.56
C LEU A 194 4.20 8.21 22.39
N ASN A 195 4.72 8.73 23.50
CA ASN A 195 4.06 9.80 24.25
C ASN A 195 4.22 11.16 23.54
N THR A 196 3.65 12.21 24.12
CA THR A 196 3.71 13.59 23.60
C THR A 196 5.09 14.26 23.69
N SER A 197 6.07 13.60 24.29
CA SER A 197 7.48 14.01 24.33
C SER A 197 8.32 13.29 23.26
N GLY A 198 7.78 12.22 22.65
CA GLY A 198 8.49 11.36 21.70
C GLY A 198 9.18 10.16 22.35
N ASP A 199 8.90 9.85 23.62
CA ASP A 199 9.46 8.66 24.28
C ASP A 199 8.62 7.43 23.97
N LEU A 200 9.28 6.29 23.82
CA LEU A 200 8.61 4.98 23.77
C LEU A 200 7.88 4.70 25.08
N VAL A 201 6.66 4.19 24.95
CA VAL A 201 5.79 3.84 26.08
C VAL A 201 5.17 2.46 25.94
N ASP A 202 4.87 1.83 27.07
CA ASP A 202 4.26 0.50 27.15
C ASP A 202 2.74 0.48 26.87
N GLY A 203 2.11 -0.66 27.13
CA GLY A 203 0.67 -0.89 26.98
C GLY A 203 -0.19 0.05 27.83
N GLU A 204 0.38 0.53 28.94
CA GLU A 204 -0.23 1.43 29.92
C GLU A 204 0.15 2.90 29.68
N GLY A 205 1.02 3.18 28.69
CA GLY A 205 1.49 4.53 28.36
C GLY A 205 2.62 5.03 29.27
N LYS A 206 3.27 4.15 30.03
CA LYS A 206 4.39 4.50 30.90
C LYS A 206 5.69 4.56 30.09
N PRO A 207 6.51 5.62 30.26
CA PRO A 207 7.80 5.74 29.60
C PRO A 207 8.86 4.84 30.26
N GLY A 208 10.02 4.73 29.59
CA GLY A 208 11.18 4.00 30.10
C GLY A 208 11.52 2.71 29.33
N LEU A 209 10.90 2.52 28.16
CA LEU A 209 11.29 1.45 27.24
C LEU A 209 12.61 1.79 26.55
N ASP A 210 13.47 0.78 26.40
CA ASP A 210 14.75 0.91 25.70
C ASP A 210 14.55 0.89 24.18
N ALA A 211 14.83 2.02 23.53
CA ALA A 211 14.73 2.18 22.08
C ALA A 211 15.70 1.27 21.29
N SER A 212 16.66 0.62 21.94
CA SER A 212 17.55 -0.37 21.34
C SER A 212 17.08 -1.82 21.50
N ALA A 213 16.03 -2.05 22.29
CA ALA A 213 15.47 -3.36 22.62
C ALA A 213 14.07 -3.56 21.99
N PRO A 214 13.97 -3.96 20.70
CA PRO A 214 12.69 -4.06 19.98
C PRO A 214 11.73 -5.06 20.63
N ASN A 215 12.23 -6.13 21.23
CA ASN A 215 11.40 -7.22 21.77
C ASN A 215 10.48 -6.81 22.93
N THR A 216 10.74 -5.66 23.55
CA THR A 216 9.93 -5.12 24.65
C THR A 216 9.20 -3.83 24.28
N SER A 217 9.58 -3.21 23.15
CA SER A 217 9.11 -1.88 22.75
C SER A 217 8.32 -1.84 21.45
N VAL A 218 8.36 -2.93 20.68
CA VAL A 218 7.76 -3.03 19.35
C VAL A 218 6.99 -4.35 19.24
N GLU A 219 5.76 -4.26 18.76
CA GLU A 219 4.95 -5.43 18.39
C GLU A 219 5.11 -5.68 16.89
N ALA A 220 5.29 -6.94 16.48
CA ALA A 220 5.56 -7.30 15.10
C ALA A 220 4.64 -8.43 14.62
N THR A 221 4.30 -8.43 13.33
CA THR A 221 3.44 -9.45 12.72
C THR A 221 3.81 -9.78 11.27
N TYR A 222 3.59 -11.05 10.90
CA TYR A 222 3.61 -11.56 9.53
C TYR A 222 2.22 -11.58 8.88
N ARG A 223 1.14 -11.34 9.62
CA ARG A 223 -0.23 -11.57 9.13
C ARG A 223 -0.65 -10.66 7.97
N LEU A 224 0.05 -9.53 7.75
CA LEU A 224 -0.18 -8.74 6.53
C LEU A 224 0.23 -9.53 5.28
N SER A 225 1.27 -10.36 5.36
CA SER A 225 1.64 -11.26 4.27
C SER A 225 0.54 -12.27 3.96
N ASP A 226 -0.18 -12.78 4.97
CA ASP A 226 -1.32 -13.68 4.74
C ASP A 226 -2.46 -12.94 3.99
N ALA A 227 -2.75 -11.68 4.35
CA ALA A 227 -3.74 -10.87 3.64
C ALA A 227 -3.32 -10.59 2.19
N LEU A 228 -2.08 -10.19 1.98
CA LEU A 228 -1.54 -9.90 0.65
C LEU A 228 -1.52 -11.14 -0.26
N ALA A 229 -1.14 -12.30 0.28
CA ALA A 229 -1.11 -13.56 -0.46
C ALA A 229 -2.51 -14.09 -0.81
N ALA A 230 -3.53 -13.74 -0.01
CA ALA A 230 -4.91 -14.17 -0.21
C ALA A 230 -5.76 -13.18 -1.03
N ALA A 231 -5.26 -11.97 -1.28
CA ALA A 231 -5.97 -10.97 -2.08
C ALA A 231 -6.06 -11.37 -3.57
N ASP A 232 -7.22 -11.17 -4.18
CA ASP A 232 -7.48 -11.59 -5.56
C ASP A 232 -6.64 -10.80 -6.57
N SER A 233 -6.45 -9.49 -6.34
CA SER A 233 -5.74 -8.60 -7.26
C SER A 233 -4.23 -8.78 -7.26
N VAL A 234 -3.63 -8.99 -6.07
CA VAL A 234 -2.16 -8.99 -5.90
C VAL A 234 -1.58 -10.32 -5.42
N GLY A 235 -2.40 -11.26 -4.94
CA GLY A 235 -1.92 -12.51 -4.33
C GLY A 235 -1.12 -13.37 -5.30
N SER A 236 -1.46 -13.35 -6.60
CA SER A 236 -0.69 -14.05 -7.62
C SER A 236 0.72 -13.48 -7.83
N SER A 237 0.96 -12.22 -7.45
CA SER A 237 2.25 -11.52 -7.47
C SER A 237 3.05 -11.66 -6.18
N PHE A 238 2.43 -12.17 -5.11
CA PHE A 238 3.06 -12.32 -3.80
C PHE A 238 4.27 -13.27 -3.87
N GLY A 239 5.43 -12.79 -3.41
CA GLY A 239 6.67 -13.56 -3.43
C GLY A 239 7.28 -13.74 -4.82
N ARG A 240 6.95 -12.92 -5.82
CA ARG A 240 7.67 -12.87 -7.11
C ARG A 240 8.67 -11.72 -7.17
N VAL A 241 9.62 -11.81 -8.11
CA VAL A 241 10.63 -10.76 -8.30
C VAL A 241 10.01 -9.54 -8.97
N LEU A 242 10.22 -8.35 -8.40
CA LEU A 242 9.67 -7.10 -8.91
C LEU A 242 10.10 -6.78 -10.35
N LYS A 243 11.30 -7.18 -10.78
CA LYS A 243 11.70 -7.17 -12.20
C LYS A 243 11.71 -8.61 -12.72
N GLY A 244 10.58 -9.07 -13.27
CA GLY A 244 10.49 -10.40 -13.86
C GLY A 244 11.39 -10.57 -15.09
N HIS A 245 11.61 -11.83 -15.51
CA HIS A 245 12.25 -12.13 -16.79
C HIS A 245 11.38 -11.58 -17.93
N GLY A 246 11.95 -10.74 -18.80
CA GLY A 246 11.22 -10.09 -19.90
C GLY A 246 10.71 -8.67 -19.60
N GLY A 247 11.11 -8.07 -18.46
CA GLY A 247 10.92 -6.63 -18.21
C GLY A 247 9.54 -6.22 -17.69
N LYS A 248 8.66 -7.19 -17.35
CA LYS A 248 7.37 -6.90 -16.71
C LYS A 248 7.51 -6.89 -15.18
N SER A 249 6.81 -5.95 -14.54
CA SER A 249 6.71 -5.86 -13.08
C SER A 249 5.59 -6.77 -12.59
N ASP A 250 5.92 -7.99 -12.17
CA ASP A 250 4.95 -8.98 -11.72
C ASP A 250 5.10 -9.38 -10.24
N GLY A 251 6.14 -8.89 -9.56
CA GLY A 251 6.30 -9.01 -8.12
C GLY A 251 5.52 -7.97 -7.34
N LEU A 252 4.91 -8.41 -6.24
CA LEU A 252 4.32 -7.52 -5.24
C LEU A 252 5.42 -6.76 -4.50
N ASN A 253 5.18 -5.47 -4.29
CA ASN A 253 5.95 -4.61 -3.40
C ASN A 253 5.00 -3.54 -2.85
N VAL A 254 4.96 -3.44 -1.52
CA VAL A 254 4.16 -2.48 -0.75
C VAL A 254 5.03 -1.29 -0.44
N GLU A 255 4.54 -0.08 -0.68
CA GLU A 255 5.22 1.15 -0.23
C GLU A 255 4.30 2.04 0.60
N GLY A 256 3.01 2.14 0.23
CA GLY A 256 2.06 2.95 0.97
C GLY A 256 1.47 2.28 2.21
N LEU A 257 1.31 3.05 3.29
CA LEU A 257 0.67 2.60 4.52
C LEU A 257 -0.22 3.67 5.14
N ALA A 258 -1.50 3.35 5.37
CA ALA A 258 -2.38 4.21 6.15
C ALA A 258 -3.28 3.40 7.07
N VAL A 259 -3.81 4.05 8.12
CA VAL A 259 -4.77 3.46 9.03
C VAL A 259 -5.98 4.38 9.16
N ILE A 260 -7.17 3.84 8.93
CA ILE A 260 -8.45 4.54 9.07
C ILE A 260 -9.44 3.59 9.74
N ASP A 261 -10.13 4.03 10.79
CA ASP A 261 -11.22 3.30 11.45
C ASP A 261 -10.89 1.84 11.83
N GLY A 262 -9.68 1.61 12.35
CA GLY A 262 -9.21 0.28 12.78
C GLY A 262 -8.79 -0.65 11.65
N MET A 263 -8.82 -0.18 10.40
CA MET A 263 -8.35 -0.86 9.21
C MET A 263 -6.96 -0.33 8.84
N LEU A 264 -6.02 -1.25 8.60
CA LEU A 264 -4.75 -0.95 7.97
C LEU A 264 -4.89 -1.15 6.46
N TYR A 265 -4.45 -0.17 5.69
CA TYR A 265 -4.45 -0.15 4.23
C TYR A 265 -3.01 -0.17 3.73
N ALA A 266 -2.62 -1.25 3.05
CA ALA A 266 -1.33 -1.41 2.39
C ALA A 266 -1.47 -1.09 0.91
N GLY A 267 -0.78 -0.05 0.44
CA GLY A 267 -0.76 0.38 -0.95
C GLY A 267 0.39 -0.27 -1.71
N ALA A 268 0.07 -0.97 -2.80
CA ALA A 268 1.05 -1.61 -3.66
C ALA A 268 1.70 -0.60 -4.61
N ARG A 269 3.03 -0.50 -4.58
CA ARG A 269 3.80 0.07 -5.69
C ARG A 269 3.66 -0.79 -6.92
N ALA A 270 3.67 -2.09 -6.74
CA ALA A 270 3.49 -3.07 -7.80
C ALA A 270 2.76 -4.29 -7.24
N PRO A 271 1.98 -5.01 -8.06
CA PRO A 271 1.76 -4.77 -9.49
C PRO A 271 0.87 -3.54 -9.78
N SER A 272 0.96 -3.04 -11.02
CA SER A 272 -0.07 -2.19 -11.62
C SER A 272 -0.57 -2.91 -12.88
N VAL A 273 -1.88 -3.10 -12.99
CA VAL A 273 -2.52 -3.92 -14.03
C VAL A 273 -3.56 -3.06 -14.75
N ASP A 274 -3.44 -2.95 -16.07
CA ASP A 274 -4.37 -2.20 -16.93
C ASP A 274 -4.63 -0.73 -16.51
N GLY A 275 -3.69 -0.14 -15.76
CA GLY A 275 -3.77 1.24 -15.27
C GLY A 275 -4.31 1.37 -13.84
N ASP A 276 -4.65 0.25 -13.21
CA ASP A 276 -5.04 0.19 -11.80
C ASP A 276 -3.82 -0.10 -10.91
N ALA A 277 -3.82 0.54 -9.74
CA ALA A 277 -3.01 0.19 -8.59
C ALA A 277 -3.92 -0.37 -7.49
N PHE A 278 -3.36 -1.06 -6.51
CA PHE A 278 -4.14 -1.83 -5.54
C PHE A 278 -3.84 -1.43 -4.10
N ILE A 279 -4.89 -1.30 -3.30
CA ILE A 279 -4.81 -1.19 -1.84
C ILE A 279 -5.43 -2.45 -1.24
N ILE A 280 -4.70 -3.10 -0.34
CA ILE A 280 -5.19 -4.23 0.44
C ILE A 280 -5.44 -3.78 1.87
N GLY A 281 -6.71 -3.83 2.28
CA GLY A 281 -7.17 -3.48 3.62
C GLY A 281 -7.35 -4.71 4.51
N ALA A 282 -6.94 -4.64 5.77
CA ALA A 282 -7.19 -5.67 6.79
C ALA A 282 -7.40 -5.05 8.18
N LYS A 283 -8.16 -5.72 9.03
CA LYS A 283 -8.40 -5.25 10.42
C LYS A 283 -7.13 -5.34 11.24
N ILE A 284 -6.77 -4.27 11.94
CA ILE A 284 -5.60 -4.24 12.82
C ILE A 284 -5.70 -5.29 13.94
N ALA A 285 -6.90 -5.50 14.48
CA ALA A 285 -7.14 -6.51 15.51
C ALA A 285 -6.75 -7.91 15.04
N ASP A 286 -7.04 -8.25 13.78
CA ASP A 286 -6.72 -9.55 13.20
C ASP A 286 -5.23 -9.65 12.86
N LEU A 287 -4.64 -8.56 12.32
CA LEU A 287 -3.22 -8.51 11.98
C LEU A 287 -2.30 -8.72 13.19
N PHE A 288 -2.71 -8.29 14.39
CA PHE A 288 -1.93 -8.44 15.63
C PHE A 288 -2.53 -9.47 16.60
N ALA A 289 -3.48 -10.30 16.14
CA ALA A 289 -4.07 -11.36 16.96
C ALA A 289 -3.03 -12.43 17.32
N PRO A 290 -2.92 -12.86 18.59
CA PRO A 290 -1.87 -13.75 19.07
C PRO A 290 -1.87 -15.12 18.37
N GLY A 291 -0.73 -15.79 18.42
CA GLY A 291 -0.53 -17.12 17.86
C GLY A 291 0.16 -17.12 16.49
N ALA A 292 0.70 -18.28 16.12
CA ALA A 292 1.44 -18.49 14.88
C ALA A 292 0.56 -18.96 13.71
N ASP A 293 -0.57 -19.61 14.02
CA ASP A 293 -1.45 -20.21 13.03
C ASP A 293 -2.12 -19.15 12.15
N ARG A 294 -2.34 -19.50 10.88
CA ARG A 294 -3.15 -18.70 9.96
C ARG A 294 -4.58 -18.61 10.49
N ILE A 295 -5.12 -17.41 10.44
CA ILE A 295 -6.51 -17.13 10.79
C ILE A 295 -7.25 -16.60 9.55
N PRO A 296 -8.57 -16.78 9.45
CA PRO A 296 -9.36 -16.08 8.43
C PRO A 296 -9.22 -14.57 8.61
N LEU A 297 -8.87 -13.86 7.54
CA LEU A 297 -8.76 -12.41 7.53
C LEU A 297 -9.89 -11.82 6.69
N GLN A 298 -10.52 -10.76 7.19
CA GLN A 298 -11.38 -9.94 6.34
C GLN A 298 -10.51 -8.99 5.52
N ILE A 299 -10.45 -9.24 4.21
CA ILE A 299 -9.63 -8.50 3.26
C ILE A 299 -10.52 -7.57 2.45
N PHE A 300 -10.07 -6.33 2.26
CA PHE A 300 -10.67 -5.37 1.34
C PHE A 300 -9.70 -5.15 0.19
N ASP A 301 -10.08 -5.60 -0.99
CA ASP A 301 -9.29 -5.47 -2.20
C ASP A 301 -9.81 -4.29 -3.02
N ILE A 302 -9.00 -3.23 -3.12
CA ILE A 302 -9.44 -1.92 -3.62
C ILE A 302 -8.59 -1.53 -4.83
N PRO A 303 -9.11 -1.69 -6.06
CA PRO A 303 -8.47 -1.17 -7.26
C PRO A 303 -8.68 0.35 -7.37
N LEU A 304 -7.65 1.07 -7.82
CA LEU A 304 -7.67 2.50 -8.07
C LEU A 304 -7.02 2.80 -9.41
N GLY A 305 -7.76 3.46 -10.31
CA GLY A 305 -7.24 3.92 -11.60
C GLY A 305 -6.26 5.08 -11.45
N LEU A 306 -4.97 4.77 -11.26
CA LEU A 306 -3.90 5.76 -11.12
C LEU A 306 -3.12 6.00 -12.43
N GLY A 307 -3.37 5.18 -13.45
CA GLY A 307 -2.73 5.26 -14.76
C GLY A 307 -1.73 4.14 -15.00
N LYS A 308 -1.31 3.99 -16.27
CA LYS A 308 -0.39 2.93 -16.70
C LYS A 308 0.96 3.08 -16.03
N ASN A 309 1.53 1.95 -15.58
CA ASN A 309 2.82 1.90 -14.90
C ASN A 309 2.89 2.75 -13.62
N THR A 310 1.74 3.12 -13.05
CA THR A 310 1.64 3.91 -11.84
C THR A 310 1.23 3.02 -10.67
N GLY A 311 2.03 3.05 -9.61
CA GLY A 311 1.76 2.40 -8.34
C GLY A 311 1.64 3.42 -7.21
N ILE A 312 1.34 2.92 -6.01
CA ILE A 312 1.27 3.71 -4.79
C ILE A 312 2.66 3.75 -4.15
N ARG A 313 3.16 4.96 -3.91
CA ARG A 313 4.43 5.25 -3.23
C ARG A 313 4.25 5.52 -1.75
N ASP A 314 3.21 6.27 -1.40
CA ASP A 314 2.82 6.43 0.00
C ASP A 314 1.31 6.65 0.16
N LEU A 315 0.79 6.37 1.35
CA LEU A 315 -0.59 6.66 1.75
C LEU A 315 -0.59 7.49 3.04
N ALA A 316 -1.50 8.45 3.12
CA ALA A 316 -1.76 9.13 4.39
C ALA A 316 -3.26 9.28 4.64
N ALA A 317 -3.68 9.10 5.89
CA ALA A 317 -5.06 9.32 6.29
C ALA A 317 -5.40 10.82 6.23
N LEU A 318 -6.58 11.13 5.68
CA LEU A 318 -7.20 12.45 5.69
C LEU A 318 -8.50 12.41 6.51
N PRO A 319 -8.99 13.57 7.00
CA PRO A 319 -10.30 13.65 7.64
C PRO A 319 -11.44 13.08 6.78
N GLY A 320 -12.49 12.58 7.45
CA GLY A 320 -13.65 12.01 6.77
C GLY A 320 -13.42 10.62 6.16
N GLY A 321 -12.38 9.90 6.60
CA GLY A 321 -12.07 8.55 6.12
C GLY A 321 -11.51 8.53 4.68
N LYS A 322 -10.97 9.65 4.22
CA LYS A 322 -10.32 9.78 2.91
C LYS A 322 -8.84 9.39 3.01
N LEU A 323 -8.22 9.04 1.88
CA LEU A 323 -6.77 8.85 1.76
C LEU A 323 -6.17 9.90 0.84
N LEU A 324 -5.03 10.45 1.23
CA LEU A 324 -4.07 11.06 0.32
C LEU A 324 -3.17 9.94 -0.22
N ILE A 325 -2.97 9.93 -1.53
CA ILE A 325 -2.12 8.96 -2.22
C ILE A 325 -1.02 9.72 -2.92
N LEU A 326 0.24 9.37 -2.61
CA LEU A 326 1.37 9.67 -3.46
C LEU A 326 1.55 8.50 -4.41
N ALA A 327 1.43 8.77 -5.71
CA ALA A 327 1.55 7.78 -6.76
C ALA A 327 2.78 8.06 -7.62
N GLY A 328 3.34 7.03 -8.23
CA GLY A 328 4.54 7.15 -9.05
C GLY A 328 4.84 5.89 -9.85
N PRO A 329 5.98 5.85 -10.56
CA PRO A 329 6.36 4.73 -11.41
C PRO A 329 6.39 3.39 -10.66
N THR A 330 5.93 2.28 -11.22
CA THR A 330 6.15 0.94 -10.62
C THR A 330 7.61 0.49 -10.76
N GLN A 331 8.33 1.02 -11.74
CA GLN A 331 9.72 0.70 -12.09
C GLN A 331 10.56 1.97 -12.26
N ASP A 332 11.83 1.83 -12.61
CA ASP A 332 12.69 2.97 -12.97
C ASP A 332 12.30 3.52 -14.36
N ASP A 333 11.08 4.06 -14.48
CA ASP A 333 10.51 4.63 -15.71
C ASP A 333 10.45 6.17 -15.58
N PRO A 334 11.29 6.91 -16.32
CA PRO A 334 11.31 8.36 -16.26
C PRO A 334 10.07 9.00 -16.92
N ALA A 335 9.31 8.27 -17.76
CA ALA A 335 8.13 8.81 -18.42
C ALA A 335 6.92 8.90 -17.48
N THR A 336 6.88 8.07 -16.43
CA THR A 336 5.78 8.06 -15.46
C THR A 336 6.00 9.15 -14.38
N PRO A 337 5.06 10.08 -14.20
CA PRO A 337 5.22 11.17 -13.23
C PRO A 337 4.91 10.72 -11.80
N TYR A 338 5.40 11.47 -10.81
CA TYR A 338 4.85 11.43 -9.46
C TYR A 338 3.60 12.30 -9.39
N SER A 339 2.56 11.88 -8.68
CA SER A 339 1.27 12.58 -8.64
C SER A 339 0.55 12.37 -7.30
N LEU A 340 -0.28 13.34 -6.93
CA LEU A 340 -1.13 13.29 -5.75
C LEU A 340 -2.58 13.00 -6.15
N PHE A 341 -3.22 12.11 -5.40
CA PHE A 341 -4.64 11.79 -5.53
C PHE A 341 -5.32 11.82 -4.16
N ILE A 342 -6.64 12.05 -4.15
CA ILE A 342 -7.48 11.74 -2.99
C ILE A 342 -8.38 10.56 -3.34
N ALA A 343 -8.40 9.54 -2.47
CA ALA A 343 -9.37 8.47 -2.54
C ALA A 343 -10.40 8.55 -1.40
N SER A 344 -11.65 8.25 -1.72
CA SER A 344 -12.76 8.18 -0.76
C SER A 344 -13.48 6.84 -0.91
N TRP A 345 -14.42 6.54 0.00
CA TRP A 345 -15.35 5.40 -0.13
C TRP A 345 -14.70 4.01 -0.14
N LEU A 346 -13.52 3.88 0.49
CA LEU A 346 -12.65 2.70 0.48
C LEU A 346 -13.37 1.38 0.80
N LEU A 347 -14.31 1.39 1.73
CA LEU A 347 -15.01 0.19 2.20
C LEU A 347 -16.32 -0.12 1.48
N THR A 348 -16.71 0.70 0.48
CA THR A 348 -18.02 0.57 -0.19
C THR A 348 -17.96 -0.15 -1.53
N GLY A 349 -16.76 -0.56 -1.98
CA GLY A 349 -16.53 -1.11 -3.33
C GLY A 349 -16.68 -0.07 -4.45
N ARG A 350 -16.80 1.22 -4.11
CA ARG A 350 -16.88 2.36 -5.04
C ARG A 350 -15.71 3.32 -4.86
N ALA A 351 -14.59 2.81 -4.37
CA ALA A 351 -13.42 3.64 -4.17
C ALA A 351 -13.03 4.27 -5.51
N ALA A 352 -12.80 5.57 -5.49
CA ALA A 352 -12.38 6.32 -6.66
C ALA A 352 -11.25 7.25 -6.23
N ALA A 353 -10.18 7.28 -7.03
CA ALA A 353 -9.08 8.20 -6.87
C ALA A 353 -9.33 9.43 -7.76
N THR A 354 -9.39 10.61 -7.13
CA THR A 354 -9.48 11.89 -7.82
C THR A 354 -8.09 12.49 -7.93
N PRO A 355 -7.57 12.77 -9.13
CA PRO A 355 -6.27 13.40 -9.29
C PRO A 355 -6.30 14.83 -8.73
N LEU A 356 -5.29 15.19 -7.95
CA LEU A 356 -5.11 16.56 -7.44
C LEU A 356 -4.07 17.32 -8.27
N ALA A 357 -2.92 16.70 -8.47
CA ALA A 357 -1.77 17.36 -9.08
C ALA A 357 -0.72 16.36 -9.56
N ARG A 358 0.01 16.75 -10.61
CA ARG A 358 1.29 16.14 -10.97
C ARG A 358 2.41 16.88 -10.25
N LEU A 359 3.40 16.19 -9.71
CA LEU A 359 4.58 16.83 -9.15
C LEU A 359 5.60 17.09 -10.26
N GLU A 360 6.22 18.26 -10.26
CA GLU A 360 7.40 18.51 -11.10
C GLU A 360 8.57 17.63 -10.64
N ASP A 361 9.42 17.25 -11.60
CA ASP A 361 10.58 16.43 -11.30
C ASP A 361 11.60 17.22 -10.47
N VAL A 362 11.99 16.64 -9.33
CA VAL A 362 13.11 17.13 -8.53
C VAL A 362 14.37 16.42 -8.99
N HIS A 363 15.39 17.17 -9.37
CA HIS A 363 16.69 16.62 -9.77
C HIS A 363 17.72 16.76 -8.64
N THR A 364 18.54 15.73 -8.47
CA THR A 364 19.64 15.70 -7.51
C THR A 364 20.81 14.93 -8.10
N THR A 365 21.85 14.65 -7.31
CA THR A 365 22.97 13.80 -7.70
C THR A 365 23.02 12.54 -6.87
N ASP A 366 23.39 11.43 -7.48
CA ASP A 366 23.71 10.20 -6.76
C ASP A 366 25.04 10.33 -5.98
N LYS A 367 25.45 9.24 -5.35
CA LYS A 367 26.70 9.16 -4.58
C LYS A 367 27.97 9.37 -5.43
N ASP A 368 27.89 9.16 -6.74
CA ASP A 368 28.98 9.27 -7.71
C ASP A 368 28.92 10.62 -8.45
N GLY A 369 28.03 11.53 -8.03
CA GLY A 369 27.85 12.86 -8.58
C GLY A 369 27.04 12.90 -9.89
N GLN A 370 26.45 11.78 -10.32
CA GLN A 370 25.66 11.73 -11.55
C GLN A 370 24.27 12.30 -11.33
N PRO A 371 23.72 13.06 -12.28
CA PRO A 371 22.38 13.62 -12.16
C PRO A 371 21.34 12.50 -12.18
N ILE A 372 20.44 12.52 -11.20
CA ILE A 372 19.32 11.60 -11.07
C ILE A 372 18.03 12.38 -10.79
N ARG A 373 16.91 11.75 -11.13
CA ARG A 373 15.58 12.18 -10.68
C ARG A 373 15.39 11.66 -9.25
N ALA A 374 15.14 12.56 -8.31
CA ALA A 374 14.74 12.21 -6.95
C ALA A 374 13.37 11.54 -7.00
N LYS A 375 13.16 10.50 -6.19
CA LYS A 375 11.91 9.75 -6.17
C LYS A 375 11.04 10.26 -5.04
N ALA A 376 9.83 10.72 -5.32
CA ALA A 376 8.90 11.06 -4.25
C ALA A 376 8.41 9.74 -3.63
N GLU A 377 8.84 9.45 -2.41
CA GLU A 377 8.54 8.17 -1.75
C GLU A 377 7.66 8.35 -0.51
N ALA A 378 7.63 9.52 0.13
CA ALA A 378 6.79 9.72 1.33
C ALA A 378 5.95 11.01 1.28
N VAL A 379 4.74 10.99 1.85
CA VAL A 379 3.82 12.13 1.92
C VAL A 379 3.20 12.34 3.31
N LEU A 380 3.32 13.57 3.81
CA LEU A 380 2.76 13.99 5.09
C LEU A 380 1.72 15.10 4.90
N PRO A 381 0.43 14.86 5.13
CA PRO A 381 -0.58 15.92 5.12
C PRO A 381 -0.39 16.87 6.30
N ILE A 382 -0.24 18.16 5.99
CA ILE A 382 -0.15 19.24 6.98
C ILE A 382 -1.54 19.81 7.25
N ALA A 383 -2.29 20.09 6.19
CA ALA A 383 -3.67 20.56 6.26
C ALA A 383 -4.43 20.11 5.01
N ALA A 384 -5.73 19.84 5.16
CA ALA A 384 -6.64 19.57 4.07
C ALA A 384 -8.00 20.21 4.42
N SER A 385 -8.12 21.50 4.13
CA SER A 385 -9.31 22.30 4.44
C SER A 385 -9.48 23.41 3.40
N ASP A 386 -10.66 24.02 3.35
CA ASP A 386 -10.92 25.23 2.55
C ASP A 386 -10.56 25.10 1.06
N GLY A 387 -10.67 23.88 0.52
CA GLY A 387 -10.34 23.59 -0.88
C GLY A 387 -8.83 23.54 -1.18
N GLU A 388 -7.95 23.50 -0.17
CA GLU A 388 -6.50 23.37 -0.34
C GLU A 388 -5.95 22.18 0.46
N LEU A 389 -5.12 21.37 -0.18
CA LEU A 389 -4.22 20.42 0.45
C LEU A 389 -2.85 21.08 0.60
N ARG A 390 -2.31 21.05 1.82
CA ARG A 390 -0.90 21.30 2.10
C ARG A 390 -0.26 19.99 2.56
N ALA A 391 0.75 19.54 1.83
CA ALA A 391 1.47 18.31 2.16
C ALA A 391 2.98 18.53 2.09
N ILE A 392 3.75 17.82 2.91
CA ILE A 392 5.20 17.69 2.76
C ILE A 392 5.47 16.39 2.03
N VAL A 393 6.35 16.43 1.03
CA VAL A 393 6.85 15.24 0.33
C VAL A 393 8.33 15.07 0.64
N LEU A 394 8.75 13.85 0.95
CA LEU A 394 10.16 13.46 1.09
C LEU A 394 10.58 12.61 -0.11
N PHE A 395 11.87 12.63 -0.39
CA PHE A 395 12.43 12.00 -1.57
C PHE A 395 13.55 10.99 -1.27
N ASP A 396 13.57 9.88 -1.98
CA ASP A 396 14.77 9.04 -2.15
C ASP A 396 15.71 9.69 -3.20
N GLY A 397 17.00 9.69 -2.90
CA GLY A 397 18.10 10.24 -3.67
C GLY A 397 18.85 11.34 -2.94
N PRO A 398 18.20 12.47 -2.57
CA PRO A 398 18.86 13.57 -1.90
C PRO A 398 19.11 13.27 -0.41
N ALA A 399 20.16 13.89 0.14
CA ALA A 399 20.47 13.79 1.56
C ALA A 399 19.32 14.31 2.44
N ASN A 400 19.01 13.60 3.54
CA ASN A 400 17.87 13.90 4.43
C ASN A 400 16.50 13.95 3.72
N GLY A 401 16.42 13.37 2.52
CA GLY A 401 15.23 13.32 1.68
C GLY A 401 14.69 14.66 1.16
N ALA A 402 15.41 15.77 1.35
CA ALA A 402 15.03 17.12 0.87
C ALA A 402 13.52 17.43 0.95
N PRO A 403 12.93 17.43 2.17
CA PRO A 403 11.49 17.57 2.33
C PRO A 403 11.00 18.89 1.75
N ALA A 404 9.89 18.84 1.02
CA ALA A 404 9.35 20.01 0.33
C ALA A 404 7.83 20.13 0.50
N GLU A 405 7.33 21.34 0.75
CA GLU A 405 5.90 21.60 0.87
C GLU A 405 5.26 21.81 -0.50
N TYR A 406 4.17 21.10 -0.75
CA TYR A 406 3.32 21.22 -1.93
C TYR A 406 1.93 21.72 -1.53
N ARG A 407 1.32 22.50 -2.42
CA ARG A 407 -0.03 23.05 -2.26
C ARG A 407 -0.87 22.68 -3.48
N ALA A 408 -1.90 21.87 -3.28
CA ALA A 408 -2.77 21.42 -4.34
C ALA A 408 -4.23 21.82 -4.06
N PRO A 409 -5.00 22.26 -5.06
CA PRO A 409 -6.42 22.47 -4.88
C PRO A 409 -7.11 21.12 -4.64
N ILE A 410 -8.03 21.09 -3.66
CA ILE A 410 -8.94 19.96 -3.44
C ILE A 410 -10.24 20.26 -4.19
N PRO A 411 -10.64 19.42 -5.17
CA PRO A 411 -11.94 19.57 -5.82
C PRO A 411 -13.08 19.56 -4.79
N GLN A 412 -14.03 20.49 -4.94
CA GLN A 412 -15.27 20.45 -4.17
C GLN A 412 -16.15 19.33 -4.75
N ASP A 413 -16.72 18.50 -3.87
CA ASP A 413 -17.60 17.37 -4.23
C ASP A 413 -18.91 17.85 -4.87
#